data_AF-A0A1G8J3M5-F1
#
_entry.id   AF-A0A1G8J3M5-F1
#
_cell.length_a   1.000
_cell.length_b   1.000
_cell.length_c   1.000
_cell.angle_alpha   90.00
_cell.angle_beta   90.00
_cell.angle_gamma   90.00
#
_symmetry.space_group_name_H-M   'P 1'
#
loop_
_entity.id
_entity.type
_entity.pdbx_description
1 polymer ?
#
loop_
_entity_poly.entity_id
_entity_poly.type
_entity_poly.pdbx_seq_one_letter_code
_entity_poly.pdbx_strand_id
1 'polypeptide(L)'
;MNKTLFFMVVFFLTFSGAACATSEENETGGGEQKSMGENWKLTGEFDVDSDSWRMELENISEHPLELNFNSGQEIEVDIKKDGQSESVYQYSADKMFTQALKQTTIDPGESKTWSDDISQKSLERGSYTVVFEVLAQKVNGEKPEKPLKTSDTFTIK
;
A
#
# COMPACT_ATOMS: atom_id res chain seq x y z
N MET A 1 -34.44 -32.36 -40.72
CA MET A 1 -34.86 -31.65 -39.49
C MET A 1 -33.69 -30.77 -39.03
N ASN A 2 -33.57 -29.54 -39.57
CA ASN A 2 -34.03 -28.23 -39.04
C ASN A 2 -33.37 -27.83 -37.70
N LYS A 3 -32.75 -26.67 -37.52
CA LYS A 3 -32.48 -25.48 -38.37
C LYS A 3 -31.44 -24.64 -37.62
N THR A 4 -30.27 -24.39 -38.21
CA THR A 4 -29.32 -23.38 -37.72
C THR A 4 -29.82 -22.01 -38.16
N LEU A 5 -30.09 -21.13 -37.18
CA LEU A 5 -30.67 -19.82 -37.42
C LEU A 5 -29.58 -18.83 -37.85
N PHE A 6 -29.69 -18.37 -39.09
CA PHE A 6 -28.92 -17.29 -39.71
C PHE A 6 -29.73 -16.00 -39.55
N PHE A 7 -29.16 -14.92 -38.99
CA PHE A 7 -29.61 -13.57 -39.33
C PHE A 7 -28.44 -12.58 -39.22
N MET A 8 -27.79 -12.44 -40.37
CA MET A 8 -27.06 -11.27 -40.83
C MET A 8 -28.05 -10.11 -41.01
N VAL A 9 -27.84 -8.99 -40.31
CA VAL A 9 -28.39 -7.68 -40.71
C VAL A 9 -27.24 -6.69 -40.71
N VAL A 10 -26.96 -6.22 -41.91
CA VAL A 10 -26.04 -5.16 -42.30
C VAL A 10 -26.86 -3.86 -42.46
N PHE A 11 -26.17 -2.70 -42.51
CA PHE A 11 -26.66 -1.38 -42.97
C PHE A 11 -27.40 -0.54 -41.90
N PHE A 12 -27.19 0.77 -41.70
CA PHE A 12 -26.44 1.78 -42.45
C PHE A 12 -26.40 3.11 -41.65
N LEU A 13 -25.42 3.97 -41.97
CA LEU A 13 -25.44 5.44 -41.91
C LEU A 13 -25.43 6.19 -40.55
N THR A 14 -24.23 6.70 -40.23
CA THR A 14 -23.88 8.12 -40.04
C THR A 14 -24.92 9.07 -39.42
N PHE A 15 -24.58 9.62 -38.26
CA PHE A 15 -24.93 11.00 -37.92
C PHE A 15 -23.68 11.75 -37.44
N SER A 16 -23.12 12.55 -38.35
CA SER A 16 -22.15 13.58 -38.02
C SER A 16 -22.85 14.66 -37.21
N GLY A 17 -22.32 14.97 -36.03
CA GLY A 17 -22.70 16.12 -35.23
C GLY A 17 -21.47 16.68 -34.55
N ALA A 18 -20.69 17.46 -35.29
CA ALA A 18 -19.68 18.34 -34.72
C ALA A 18 -20.41 19.44 -33.93
N ALA A 19 -20.36 19.37 -32.61
CA ALA A 19 -20.64 20.51 -31.75
C ALA A 19 -19.30 21.12 -31.33
N CYS A 20 -18.87 22.12 -32.10
CA CYS A 20 -17.86 23.08 -31.67
C CYS A 20 -18.55 24.04 -30.71
N ALA A 21 -18.16 24.04 -29.43
CA ALA A 21 -18.48 25.12 -28.50
C ALA A 21 -17.18 25.88 -28.24
N THR A 22 -17.19 27.16 -28.60
CA THR A 22 -16.06 28.07 -28.56
C THR A 22 -15.85 28.63 -27.15
N SER A 23 -14.58 28.63 -26.74
CA SER A 23 -13.83 29.60 -25.92
C SER A 23 -14.52 30.34 -24.76
N GLU A 24 -14.00 30.09 -23.55
CA GLU A 24 -13.57 31.16 -22.64
C GLU A 24 -12.21 30.74 -22.01
N GLU A 25 -11.16 31.50 -22.34
CA GLU A 25 -9.97 31.59 -21.50
C GLU A 25 -10.32 32.49 -20.32
N ASN A 26 -10.02 32.04 -19.10
CA ASN A 26 -9.76 32.96 -18.00
C ASN A 26 -8.48 32.52 -17.30
N GLU A 27 -7.55 33.46 -17.21
CA GLU A 27 -6.25 33.29 -16.62
C GLU A 27 -6.27 33.37 -15.08
N THR A 28 -5.24 32.74 -14.51
CA THR A 28 -4.55 33.14 -13.29
C THR A 28 -5.25 32.94 -11.94
N GLY A 29 -4.80 31.88 -11.26
CA GLY A 29 -4.84 31.78 -9.82
C GLY A 29 -3.77 30.81 -9.37
N GLY A 30 -2.58 31.33 -9.03
CA GLY A 30 -1.53 30.55 -8.42
C GLY A 30 -2.03 29.84 -7.17
N GLY A 31 -2.07 28.52 -7.25
CA GLY A 31 -1.90 27.66 -6.11
C GLY A 31 -0.59 26.95 -6.34
N GLU A 32 0.45 27.33 -5.61
CA GLU A 32 1.46 26.34 -5.24
C GLU A 32 0.65 25.12 -4.77
N GLN A 33 0.72 24.02 -5.51
CA GLN A 33 0.21 22.75 -5.05
C GLN A 33 1.11 22.41 -3.86
N LYS A 34 0.72 22.93 -2.69
CA LYS A 34 1.27 22.53 -1.41
C LYS A 34 1.05 21.04 -1.38
N SER A 35 2.11 20.30 -1.69
CA SER A 35 2.28 18.94 -1.25
C SER A 35 2.07 19.00 0.26
N MET A 36 0.82 18.74 0.67
CA MET A 36 0.47 18.57 2.06
C MET A 36 1.32 17.38 2.48
N GLY A 37 2.28 17.63 3.36
CA GLY A 37 3.20 16.58 3.83
C GLY A 37 2.40 15.37 4.29
N GLU A 38 3.01 14.19 4.21
CA GLU A 38 2.38 12.98 4.71
C GLU A 38 1.94 13.22 6.17
N ASN A 39 0.62 13.14 6.40
CA ASN A 39 -0.04 13.41 7.69
C ASN A 39 0.11 12.23 8.68
N TRP A 40 1.04 11.33 8.38
CA TRP A 40 1.37 10.14 9.14
C TRP A 40 2.87 9.89 9.03
N LYS A 41 3.43 9.14 9.97
CA LYS A 41 4.85 8.76 9.98
C LYS A 41 4.94 7.25 10.18
N LEU A 42 5.71 6.59 9.31
CA LEU A 42 5.97 5.15 9.41
C LEU A 42 7.42 4.91 9.79
N THR A 43 7.64 4.22 10.90
CA THR A 43 8.97 3.77 11.33
C THR A 43 8.97 2.24 11.44
N GLY A 44 10.15 1.65 11.27
CA GLY A 44 10.34 0.23 11.43
C GLY A 44 11.80 -0.07 11.71
N GLU A 45 12.04 -1.07 12.55
CA GLU A 45 13.37 -1.48 12.99
C GLU A 45 13.43 -2.99 13.19
N PHE A 46 14.64 -3.54 13.06
CA PHE A 46 14.95 -4.91 13.41
C PHE A 46 15.92 -4.92 14.60
N ASP A 47 15.52 -5.61 15.67
CA ASP A 47 16.36 -5.85 16.84
C ASP A 47 17.12 -7.17 16.66
N VAL A 48 18.44 -7.05 16.51
CA VAL A 48 19.36 -8.19 16.31
C VAL A 48 19.56 -8.99 17.60
N ASP A 49 19.40 -8.39 18.77
CA ASP A 49 19.62 -9.10 20.03
C ASP A 49 18.43 -9.99 20.40
N SER A 50 17.22 -9.62 19.98
CA SER A 50 15.99 -10.39 20.22
C SER A 50 15.41 -11.09 18.99
N ASP A 51 16.09 -11.02 17.84
CA ASP A 51 15.61 -11.57 16.55
C ASP A 51 14.15 -11.19 16.25
N SER A 52 13.81 -9.93 16.45
CA SER A 52 12.43 -9.43 16.33
C SER A 52 12.38 -8.12 15.56
N TRP A 53 11.26 -7.85 14.92
CA TRP A 53 11.03 -6.55 14.28
C TRP A 53 9.83 -5.85 14.89
N ARG A 54 9.85 -4.52 14.82
CA ARG A 54 8.75 -3.65 15.21
C ARG A 54 8.56 -2.59 14.14
N MET A 55 7.31 -2.31 13.79
CA MET A 55 6.93 -1.18 12.95
C MET A 55 5.78 -0.40 13.57
N GLU A 56 5.76 0.90 13.34
CA GLU A 56 4.83 1.83 13.94
C GLU A 56 4.36 2.86 12.92
N LEU A 57 3.03 2.96 12.78
CA LEU A 57 2.38 4.00 11.99
C LEU A 57 1.75 5.00 12.96
N GLU A 58 2.32 6.19 13.02
CA GLU A 58 1.88 7.31 13.86
C GLU A 58 1.02 8.27 13.05
N ASN A 59 -0.13 8.68 13.59
CA ASN A 59 -0.93 9.76 13.04
C ASN A 59 -0.43 11.10 13.60
N ILE A 60 0.27 11.88 12.77
CA ILE A 60 0.84 13.17 13.16
C ILE A 60 -0.06 14.37 12.80
N SER A 61 -1.30 14.09 12.38
CA SER A 61 -2.28 15.12 12.01
C SER A 61 -3.28 15.41 13.13
N GLU A 62 -4.07 16.48 12.96
CA GLU A 62 -5.15 16.85 13.88
C GLU A 62 -6.47 16.10 13.62
N HIS A 63 -6.50 15.19 12.63
CA HIS A 63 -7.69 14.45 12.22
C HIS A 63 -7.45 12.95 12.34
N PRO A 64 -8.50 12.13 12.55
CA PRO A 64 -8.35 10.68 12.55
C PRO A 64 -7.79 10.17 11.23
N LEU A 65 -6.87 9.21 11.31
CA LEU A 65 -6.30 8.51 10.15
C LEU A 65 -7.06 7.20 9.93
N GLU A 66 -7.86 7.15 8.87
CA GLU A 66 -8.65 5.97 8.51
C GLU A 66 -7.94 5.12 7.47
N LEU A 67 -7.68 3.86 7.81
CA LEU A 67 -7.04 2.87 6.95
C LEU A 67 -8.05 1.79 6.56
N ASN A 68 -8.15 1.52 5.27
CA ASN A 68 -9.03 0.48 4.74
C ASN A 68 -8.20 -0.62 4.06
N PHE A 69 -8.40 -1.86 4.49
CA PHE A 69 -7.72 -3.06 3.99
C PHE A 69 -8.69 -3.97 3.27
N ASN A 70 -8.20 -4.69 2.24
CA ASN A 70 -9.00 -5.65 1.47
C ASN A 70 -9.11 -7.03 2.14
N SER A 71 -8.33 -7.28 3.18
CA SER A 71 -8.29 -8.56 3.90
C SER A 71 -7.90 -8.31 5.36
N GLY A 72 -7.79 -9.39 6.13
CA GLY A 72 -7.21 -9.36 7.47
C GLY A 72 -5.69 -9.13 7.49
N GLN A 73 -5.03 -9.12 6.33
CA GLN A 73 -3.62 -8.80 6.22
C GLN A 73 -3.45 -7.27 6.20
N GLU A 74 -2.99 -6.71 7.32
CA GLU A 74 -2.77 -5.26 7.44
C GLU A 74 -1.38 -4.83 6.95
N ILE A 75 -0.39 -5.72 7.03
CA ILE A 75 1.01 -5.41 6.75
C ILE A 75 1.69 -6.52 5.96
N GLU A 76 2.83 -6.17 5.36
CA GLU A 76 3.84 -7.11 4.88
C GLU A 76 5.21 -6.70 5.44
N VAL A 77 6.00 -7.69 5.82
CA VAL A 77 7.39 -7.49 6.23
C VAL A 77 8.24 -8.48 5.45
N ASP A 78 9.24 -7.96 4.74
CA ASP A 78 10.11 -8.73 3.86
C ASP A 78 11.57 -8.47 4.25
N ILE A 79 12.31 -9.54 4.55
CA ILE A 79 13.73 -9.46 4.91
C ILE A 79 14.54 -10.19 3.86
N LYS A 80 15.57 -9.52 3.34
CA LYS A 80 16.50 -10.05 2.33
C LYS A 80 17.93 -9.85 2.77
N LYS A 81 18.78 -10.83 2.46
CA LYS A 81 20.23 -10.67 2.58
C LYS A 81 20.73 -9.78 1.45
N ASP A 82 21.61 -8.85 1.75
CA ASP A 82 22.10 -7.89 0.76
C ASP A 82 22.77 -8.62 -0.41
N GLY A 83 22.40 -8.20 -1.64
CA GLY A 83 22.85 -8.84 -2.87
C GLY A 83 22.09 -10.12 -3.25
N GLN A 84 21.10 -10.55 -2.47
CA GLN A 84 20.21 -11.67 -2.82
C GLN A 84 18.82 -11.17 -3.20
N SER A 85 18.19 -11.85 -4.16
CA SER A 85 16.82 -11.55 -4.60
C SER A 85 15.75 -12.28 -3.79
N GLU A 86 16.12 -13.39 -3.15
CA GLU A 86 15.20 -14.23 -2.38
C GLU A 86 15.07 -13.74 -0.94
N SER A 87 13.83 -13.73 -0.46
CA SER A 87 13.51 -13.36 0.91
C SER A 87 13.91 -14.48 1.87
N VAL A 88 14.60 -14.13 2.94
CA VAL A 88 14.90 -15.06 4.06
C VAL A 88 13.74 -15.11 5.06
N TYR A 89 12.89 -14.08 5.06
CA TYR A 89 11.66 -14.02 5.83
C TYR A 89 10.62 -13.17 5.10
N GLN A 90 9.37 -13.63 5.11
CA GLN A 90 8.21 -12.91 4.63
C GLN A 90 7.05 -13.14 5.61
N TYR A 91 6.48 -12.06 6.15
CA TYR A 91 5.44 -12.13 7.19
C TYR A 91 4.23 -12.95 6.78
N SER A 92 3.82 -12.86 5.50
CA SER A 92 2.67 -13.60 4.98
C SER A 92 2.92 -15.08 4.68
N ALA A 93 4.17 -15.53 4.58
CA ALA A 93 4.48 -16.87 4.08
C ALA A 93 3.88 -18.00 4.93
N ASP A 94 3.86 -17.82 6.26
CA ASP A 94 3.41 -18.84 7.22
C ASP A 94 2.06 -18.47 7.87
N LYS A 95 1.30 -17.52 7.30
CA LYS A 95 0.06 -17.00 7.89
C LYS A 95 -1.13 -17.08 6.92
N MET A 96 -2.31 -17.31 7.48
CA MET A 96 -3.58 -17.25 6.74
C MET A 96 -4.37 -16.02 7.16
N PHE A 97 -4.86 -15.25 6.18
CA PHE A 97 -5.61 -14.02 6.43
C PHE A 97 -7.04 -14.15 5.92
N THR A 98 -8.00 -13.65 6.71
CA THR A 98 -9.42 -13.61 6.33
C THR A 98 -9.62 -12.72 5.11
N GLN A 99 -10.44 -13.13 4.14
CA GLN A 99 -10.77 -12.34 2.95
C GLN A 99 -11.97 -11.41 3.22
N ALA A 100 -11.86 -10.60 4.26
CA ALA A 100 -12.89 -9.64 4.68
C ALA A 100 -12.29 -8.24 4.75
N LEU A 101 -13.05 -7.25 4.27
CA LEU A 101 -12.67 -5.84 4.36
C LEU A 101 -12.51 -5.44 5.82
N LYS A 102 -11.47 -4.68 6.12
CA LYS A 102 -11.19 -4.19 7.48
C LYS A 102 -10.95 -2.69 7.44
N GLN A 103 -11.57 -1.97 8.36
CA GLN A 103 -11.30 -0.55 8.62
C GLN A 103 -10.57 -0.43 9.96
N THR A 104 -9.58 0.44 10.03
CA THR A 104 -8.87 0.82 11.25
C THR A 104 -8.78 2.33 11.32
N THR A 105 -9.00 2.90 12.48
CA THR A 105 -8.82 4.32 12.75
C THR A 105 -7.68 4.49 13.75
N ILE A 106 -6.78 5.44 13.49
CA ILE A 106 -5.74 5.88 14.41
C ILE A 106 -6.05 7.33 14.77
N ASP A 107 -6.34 7.61 16.03
CA ASP A 107 -6.71 8.95 16.49
C ASP A 107 -5.53 9.93 16.42
N PRO A 108 -5.77 11.25 16.42
CA PRO A 108 -4.72 12.27 16.41
C PRO A 108 -3.66 12.05 17.50
N GLY A 109 -2.39 11.96 17.10
CA GLY A 109 -1.25 11.75 18.02
C GLY A 109 -1.10 10.31 18.53
N GLU A 110 -1.98 9.38 18.13
CA GLU A 110 -1.82 7.97 18.45
C GLU A 110 -1.03 7.22 17.37
N SER A 111 -0.62 6.00 17.72
CA SER A 111 0.08 5.11 16.82
C SER A 111 -0.48 3.69 16.86
N LYS A 112 -0.34 3.00 15.73
CA LYS A 112 -0.56 1.56 15.64
C LYS A 112 0.76 0.85 15.43
N THR A 113 1.02 -0.14 16.27
CA THR A 113 2.24 -0.94 16.23
C THR A 113 1.95 -2.37 15.76
N TRP A 114 2.84 -2.90 14.94
CA TRP A 114 2.95 -4.32 14.66
C TRP A 114 4.37 -4.81 14.99
N SER A 115 4.47 -6.05 15.43
CA SER A 115 5.75 -6.70 15.73
C SER A 115 5.62 -8.21 15.59
N ASP A 116 6.72 -8.89 15.29
CA ASP A 116 6.80 -10.36 15.36
C ASP A 116 8.21 -10.78 15.80
N ASP A 117 8.28 -11.94 16.45
CA ASP A 117 9.52 -12.60 16.86
C ASP A 117 9.84 -13.68 15.82
N ILE A 118 11.04 -13.60 15.23
CA ILE A 118 11.50 -14.52 14.22
C ILE A 118 12.70 -15.35 14.68
N SER A 119 12.93 -15.48 15.99
CA SER A 119 14.01 -16.29 16.59
C SER A 119 14.03 -17.75 16.12
N GLN A 120 12.91 -18.27 15.62
CA GLN A 120 12.82 -19.60 15.01
C GLN A 120 13.42 -19.67 13.59
N LYS A 121 13.63 -18.53 12.93
CA LYS A 121 14.32 -18.41 11.64
C LYS A 121 15.81 -18.16 11.93
N SER A 122 16.66 -19.13 11.59
CA SER A 122 18.10 -18.94 11.71
C SER A 122 18.60 -18.03 10.59
N LEU A 123 18.95 -16.79 10.91
CA LEU A 123 19.61 -15.87 9.98
C LEU A 123 21.12 -16.11 9.98
N GLU A 124 21.72 -16.20 8.80
CA GLU A 124 23.17 -16.30 8.66
C GLU A 124 23.86 -14.97 8.99
N ARG A 125 25.17 -15.01 9.25
CA ARG A 125 25.98 -13.80 9.33
C ARG A 125 25.94 -13.03 8.01
N GLY A 126 25.81 -11.71 8.10
CA GLY A 126 25.77 -10.83 6.93
C GLY A 126 24.94 -9.57 7.15
N SER A 127 24.87 -8.76 6.09
CA SER A 127 24.04 -7.55 6.03
C SER A 127 22.69 -7.87 5.40
N TYR A 128 21.66 -7.25 5.93
CA TYR A 128 20.27 -7.47 5.55
C TYR A 128 19.54 -6.15 5.39
N THR A 129 18.54 -6.16 4.52
CA THR A 129 17.54 -5.11 4.39
C THR A 129 16.19 -5.68 4.82
N VAL A 130 15.50 -4.98 5.73
CA VAL A 130 14.09 -5.23 6.07
C VAL A 130 13.23 -4.14 5.44
N VAL A 131 12.12 -4.54 4.82
CA VAL A 131 11.12 -3.63 4.26
C VAL A 131 9.80 -3.86 4.97
N PHE A 132 9.21 -2.77 5.46
CA PHE A 132 7.93 -2.74 6.14
C PHE A 132 6.90 -2.04 5.25
N GLU A 133 5.73 -2.64 5.09
CA GLU A 133 4.63 -2.09 4.30
C GLU A 133 3.30 -2.18 5.06
N VAL A 134 2.54 -1.09 5.08
CA VAL A 134 1.13 -1.09 5.46
C VAL A 134 0.29 -1.27 4.20
N LEU A 135 -0.53 -2.32 4.14
CA LEU A 135 -1.28 -2.75 2.95
C LEU A 135 -2.64 -2.04 2.78
N ALA A 136 -2.77 -0.85 3.36
CA ALA A 136 -3.97 -0.05 3.25
C ALA A 136 -4.23 0.32 1.78
N GLN A 137 -5.42 0.00 1.29
CA GLN A 137 -5.87 0.31 -0.06
C GLN A 137 -6.42 1.71 -0.17
N LYS A 138 -6.99 2.20 0.93
CA LYS A 138 -7.40 3.60 1.07
C LYS A 138 -6.93 4.16 2.40
N VAL A 139 -6.48 5.40 2.36
CA VAL A 139 -6.16 6.25 3.50
C VAL A 139 -7.12 7.44 3.44
N ASN A 140 -7.90 7.66 4.49
CA ASN A 140 -8.94 8.71 4.55
C ASN A 140 -9.90 8.68 3.34
N GLY A 141 -10.27 7.48 2.90
CA GLY A 141 -11.20 7.27 1.78
C GLY A 141 -10.57 7.33 0.39
N GLU A 142 -9.31 7.76 0.27
CA GLU A 142 -8.59 7.93 -0.99
C GLU A 142 -7.49 6.88 -1.19
N LYS A 143 -7.17 6.55 -2.45
CA LYS A 143 -6.03 5.68 -2.73
C LYS A 143 -4.75 6.45 -2.40
N PRO A 144 -3.81 5.88 -1.61
CA PRO A 144 -2.59 6.60 -1.26
C PRO A 144 -1.74 6.88 -2.50
N GLU A 145 -1.20 8.10 -2.61
CA GLU A 145 -0.36 8.51 -3.75
C GLU A 145 0.92 7.68 -3.86
N LYS A 146 1.47 7.27 -2.71
CA LYS A 146 2.64 6.42 -2.58
C LYS A 146 2.34 5.25 -1.63
N PRO A 147 3.01 4.10 -1.81
CA PRO A 147 2.93 3.01 -0.84
C PRO A 147 3.37 3.47 0.56
N LEU A 148 2.68 3.01 1.59
CA LEU A 148 3.05 3.24 2.99
C LEU A 148 4.18 2.27 3.33
N LYS A 149 5.41 2.65 2.99
CA LYS A 149 6.61 1.80 3.12
C LYS A 149 7.74 2.51 3.82
N THR A 150 8.50 1.75 4.61
CA THR A 150 9.81 2.15 5.12
C THR A 150 10.74 0.94 5.10
N SER A 151 12.04 1.18 5.26
CA SER A 151 13.03 0.12 5.28
C SER A 151 14.15 0.46 6.24
N ASP A 152 14.77 -0.57 6.78
CA ASP A 152 15.95 -0.47 7.62
C ASP A 152 17.00 -1.50 7.19
N THR A 153 18.24 -1.31 7.62
CA THR A 153 19.34 -2.24 7.35
C THR A 153 19.99 -2.68 8.66
N PHE A 154 20.28 -3.97 8.79
CA PHE A 154 20.90 -4.54 9.99
C PHE A 154 21.98 -5.54 9.62
N THR A 155 22.82 -5.91 10.60
CA THR A 155 23.93 -6.84 10.38
C THR A 155 23.98 -7.88 11.48
N ILE A 156 23.96 -9.16 11.09
CA ILE A 156 24.19 -10.29 11.98
C ILE A 156 25.69 -10.54 12.06
N LYS A 157 26.22 -10.41 13.28
CA LYS A 157 27.66 -10.42 13.62
C LYS A 157 28.17 -11.74 14.15
#